data_AF-A0A3N5PKM7-F1
#
_entry.id   AF-A0A3N5PKM7-F1
#
_cell.length_a   1.000
_cell.length_b   1.000
_cell.length_c   1.000
_cell.angle_alpha   90.00
_cell.angle_beta   90.00
_cell.angle_gamma   90.00
#
_symmetry.space_group_name_H-M   'P 1'
#
loop_
_entity.id
_entity.type
_entity.pdbx_description
1 polymer ?
#
loop_
_entity_poly.entity_id
_entity_poly.type
_entity_poly.pdbx_seq_one_letter_code
_entity_poly.pdbx_strand_id
1 'polypeptide(L)' 'MTLDNAGGSEAHVVCDGESLARMAAGDTLDVSLAKQAVTLLHPREYNYYELLRSKLNWGRASRDRPNGRR' A
#
# COMPACT_ATOMS: atom_id res chain seq x y z
N MET A 1 -39.94 13.95 -12.99
CA MET A 1 -39.09 13.02 -12.23
C MET A 1 -37.67 13.30 -12.67
N THR A 2 -37.04 14.29 -12.05
CA THR A 2 -35.65 14.68 -12.29
C THR A 2 -34.80 13.52 -11.81
N LEU A 3 -34.02 12.92 -12.70
CA LEU A 3 -33.05 11.91 -12.30
C LEU A 3 -31.89 12.68 -11.69
N ASP A 4 -31.89 12.74 -10.36
CA ASP A 4 -30.76 13.22 -9.59
C ASP A 4 -29.60 12.30 -9.93
N ASN A 5 -28.54 12.85 -10.52
CA ASN A 5 -27.29 12.14 -10.76
C ASN A 5 -26.67 11.76 -9.40
N ALA A 6 -27.17 10.68 -8.78
CA ALA A 6 -26.71 10.15 -7.49
C ALA A 6 -25.40 9.36 -7.65
N GLY A 7 -24.45 9.92 -8.40
CA GLY A 7 -23.16 9.32 -8.74
C GLY A 7 -22.06 10.36 -8.84
N GLY A 8 -22.14 11.43 -8.03
CA GLY A 8 -21.01 12.34 -7.86
C GLY A 8 -19.82 11.53 -7.35
N SER A 9 -18.81 11.34 -8.18
CA SER A 9 -17.57 10.63 -7.86
C SER A 9 -16.80 11.38 -6.77
N GLU A 10 -17.17 11.14 -5.51
CA GLU A 10 -16.41 11.60 -4.36
C GLU A 10 -15.24 10.64 -4.10
N ALA A 11 -14.03 11.19 -3.98
CA ALA A 11 -12.84 10.43 -3.63
C ALA A 11 -12.52 10.62 -2.15
N HIS A 12 -11.88 9.63 -1.52
CA HIS A 12 -11.43 9.70 -0.14
C HIS A 12 -9.91 9.67 -0.08
N VAL A 13 -9.33 10.60 0.66
CA VAL A 13 -7.90 10.61 0.99
C VAL A 13 -7.73 9.83 2.29
N VAL A 14 -6.98 8.74 2.23
CA VAL A 14 -6.68 7.85 3.35
C VAL A 14 -5.17 7.71 3.46
N CYS A 15 -4.62 7.91 4.66
CA CYS A 15 -3.20 7.72 4.95
C CYS A 15 -3.05 6.68 6.06
N ASP A 16 -2.25 5.63 5.83
CA ASP A 16 -2.03 4.52 6.77
C ASP A 16 -3.32 3.88 7.35
N GLY A 17 -4.41 3.92 6.58
CA GLY A 17 -5.72 3.38 6.97
C GLY A 17 -6.65 4.39 7.67
N GLU A 18 -6.17 5.60 7.97
CA GLU A 18 -6.97 6.68 8.54
C GLU A 18 -7.51 7.62 7.46
N SER A 19 -8.81 7.93 7.51
CA SER A 19 -9.43 8.86 6.54
C SER A 19 -9.10 10.30 6.92
N LEU A 20 -8.38 10.99 6.02
CA LEU A 20 -7.94 12.37 6.22
C LEU A 20 -8.93 13.38 5.64
N ALA A 21 -9.48 13.11 4.45
CA ALA A 21 -10.34 14.05 3.75
C ALA A 21 -11.23 13.37 2.69
N ARG A 22 -12.23 14.11 2.22
CA ARG A 22 -13.01 13.80 1.03
C ARG A 22 -12.70 14.84 -0.05
N MET A 23 -12.64 14.41 -1.31
CA MET A 23 -12.40 15.26 -2.46
C MET A 23 -13.58 15.18 -3.43
N ALA A 24 -13.94 16.32 -3.99
CA ALA A 24 -14.90 16.45 -5.08
C ALA A 24 -14.18 16.53 -6.43
N ALA A 25 -14.96 16.42 -7.51
CA ALA A 25 -14.44 16.62 -8.86
C ALA A 25 -13.94 18.07 -9.03
N GLY A 26 -12.68 18.22 -9.46
CA GLY A 26 -12.02 19.52 -9.62
C GLY A 26 -11.05 19.88 -8.50
N ASP A 27 -11.06 19.15 -7.39
CA ASP A 27 -10.08 19.33 -6.32
C ASP A 27 -8.68 18.83 -6.75
N THR A 28 -7.64 19.46 -6.21
CA THR A 28 -6.24 19.08 -6.45
C THR A 28 -5.62 18.53 -5.17
N LEU A 29 -4.91 17.40 -5.28
CA LEU A 29 -4.16 16.79 -4.18
C LEU A 29 -2.66 16.94 -4.44
N ASP A 30 -1.98 17.70 -3.58
CA ASP A 30 -0.53 17.86 -3.61
C ASP A 30 0.13 16.98 -2.54
N VAL A 31 1.00 16.06 -3.00
CA VAL A 31 1.78 15.19 -2.11
C VAL A 31 3.23 15.68 -2.09
N SER A 32 3.73 16.02 -0.91
CA SER A 32 5.09 16.50 -0.71
C SER A 32 5.78 15.75 0.43
N LEU A 33 7.11 15.77 0.44
CA LEU A 33 7.88 15.18 1.52
C LEU A 33 7.59 15.94 2.83
N ALA A 34 7.22 15.20 3.88
CA ALA A 34 7.02 15.78 5.20
C ALA A 34 8.33 16.39 5.74
N LYS A 35 8.22 17.51 6.46
CA LYS A 35 9.38 18.15 7.10
C LYS A 35 9.98 17.30 8.21
N GLN A 36 9.15 16.46 8.84
CA GLN A 36 9.53 15.56 9.92
C GLN A 36 9.60 14.13 9.40
N ALA A 37 10.69 13.44 9.72
CA ALA A 37 10.87 12.02 9.41
C ALA A 37 10.60 11.16 10.64
N VAL A 38 10.05 9.96 10.41
CA VAL A 38 9.87 8.96 11.46
C VAL A 38 11.19 8.22 11.66
N THR A 39 11.67 8.14 12.91
CA THR A 39 12.80 7.30 13.27
C THR A 39 12.32 5.89 13.59
N LEU A 40 12.65 4.94 12.73
CA LEU A 40 12.36 3.53 12.96
C LEU A 40 13.50 2.90 13.76
N LEU A 41 13.21 2.41 14.97
CA LEU A 41 14.16 1.68 15.78
C LEU A 41 14.25 0.23 15.26
N HIS A 42 15.46 -0.20 14.91
CA HIS A 42 15.72 -1.56 14.47
C HIS A 42 16.78 -2.24 15.35
N PRO A 43 16.63 -3.55 15.64
CA PRO A 43 17.69 -4.34 16.28
C PRO A 43 19.00 -4.29 15.49
N ARG A 44 20.14 -4.53 16.16
CA ARG A 44 21.47 -4.54 15.51
C ARG A 44 21.58 -5.59 14.39
N GLU A 45 20.84 -6.69 14.52
CA GLU A 45 20.82 -7.82 13.59
C GLU A 45 19.67 -7.70 12.57
N TYR A 46 19.05 -6.53 12.43
CA TYR A 46 17.91 -6.34 11.54
C TYR A 46 18.31 -6.46 10.06
N ASN A 47 17.85 -7.52 9.41
CA ASN A 47 18.02 -7.73 7.97
C ASN A 47 16.72 -7.43 7.22
N TYR A 48 16.66 -6.23 6.62
CA TYR A 48 15.50 -5.77 5.85
C TYR A 48 15.12 -6.74 4.72
N TYR A 49 16.10 -7.31 4.02
CA TYR A 49 15.85 -8.20 2.88
C TYR A 49 15.33 -9.57 3.30
N GLU A 50 15.79 -10.12 4.42
CA GLU A 50 15.25 -11.37 4.96
C GLU A 50 13.80 -11.19 5.41
N LEU A 51 13.50 -10.11 6.12
CA LEU A 51 12.13 -9.81 6.54
C LEU A 51 11.21 -9.61 5.34
N LEU A 52 11.66 -8.88 4.31
CA LEU A 52 10.89 -8.67 3.09
C LEU A 52 10.62 -9.98 2.34
N ARG A 53 11.63 -10.84 2.18
CA ARG A 53 11.46 -12.16 1.54
C ARG A 53 10.49 -13.05 2.32
N SER A 54 10.55 -13.01 3.65
CA SER A 54 9.61 -13.76 4.51
C SER A 54 8.18 -13.24 4.37
N LYS A 55 7.97 -11.92 4.47
CA LYS A 55 6.65 -11.28 4.37
C LYS A 55 6.00 -11.46 3.00
N LEU A 56 6.78 -11.41 1.92
CA LEU A 56 6.30 -11.57 0.55
C LEU A 56 6.39 -13.01 0.03
N ASN A 57 6.88 -13.93 0.85
CA ASN A 57 7.10 -15.34 0.51
C ASN A 57 7.97 -15.56 -0.74
N TRP A 58 8.90 -14.65 -1.02
CA TRP A 58 9.79 -14.73 -2.18
C TRP A 58 10.80 -15.86 -2.03
N GLY A 59 10.92 -16.69 -3.08
CA GLY A 59 11.83 -17.84 -3.13
C GLY A 59 11.18 -19.21 -2.88
N ARG A 60 9.88 -19.27 -2.52
CA ARG A 60 9.15 -20.56 -2.43
C ARG A 60 8.55 -21.02 -3.76
N ALA A 61 8.32 -20.13 -4.72
CA ALA A 61 7.63 -20.45 -5.98
C ALA A 61 8.46 -21.26 -7.01
N SER A 62 9.75 -21.52 -6.79
CA SER A 62 10.58 -22.30 -7.73
C SER A 62 10.84 -23.74 -7.31
N ARG A 63 10.39 -24.18 -6.12
CA ARG A 63 10.63 -25.54 -5.64
C ARG A 63 9.48 -26.52 -5.89
N ASP A 64 8.32 -26.02 -6.30
CA ASP A 64 7.13 -26.84 -6.59
C ASP A 64 7.01 -27.20 -8.07
N ARG A 65 8.14 -27.53 -8.72
CA ARG A 65 8.09 -28.43 -9.86
C ARG A 65 8.05 -29.85 -9.28
N PRO A 66 6.91 -30.56 -9.29
CA PRO A 66 6.94 -31.99 -9.05
C PRO A 66 7.89 -32.60 -10.08
N ASN A 67 9.02 -33.08 -9.61
CA ASN A 67 9.97 -33.87 -10.37
C ASN A 67 9.31 -35.23 -10.67
N GLY A 68 8.40 -35.24 -11.63
CA GLY A 68 7.85 -36.45 -12.25
C GLY A 68 8.91 -37.09 -13.14
N ARG A 69 9.91 -37.71 -12.52
CA ARG A 69 10.77 -38.70 -13.17
C ARG A 69 10.08 -40.06 -13.09
N ARG A 70 9.43 -40.47 -14.18
CA ARG A 70 9.52 -41.80 -14.84
C ARG A 70 8.42 -41.94 -15.88
#